data_AF-A0A932EI46-F1
#
_entry.id   AF-A0A932EI46-F1
#
_cell.length_a   1.000
_cell.length_b   1.000
_cell.length_c   1.000
_cell.angle_alpha   90.00
_cell.angle_beta   90.00
_cell.angle_gamma   90.00
#
_symmetry.space_group_name_H-M   'P 1'
#
loop_
_entity.id
_entity.type
_entity.pdbx_description
1 polymer ?
#
loop_
_entity_poly.entity_id
_entity_poly.type
_entity_poly.pdbx_seq_one_letter_code
_entity_poly.pdbx_strand_id
1 'polypeptide(L)'
;MIAACADASRTPEPGRDARGASGAVTADHPLAAEAGLAVLRRGGNAMDAAITMAGVLAVARPHMNGVGGDMFLLYYDAKTGTVHGLNASGPAGSRASIARVRAQGPTRTEMPGTGPMSVSVPGAVRGWAEALRRFGTISWQEALQPAVELARQGLPVSQRLAADLAEEAEKLAGDSVAARIYLPDGQPPAAGDTLRQEELAATLARIQRNGPDEAYAGETGRSTVSYVQALGGFLEQQDLANYRPEWVEPISAEYRGLTVLAMPPNTQGVTLLEALSLLQGFDLARLGHNSADYLHTLAEAIRIAVEDRDTSVADPRSMRVTVAQLLDTARLARLARTIDPGGSAPPASATDRADQPNTVYIIAVDAQGNVVSMIQSLFASFGSGLVVSGTGVVLHNRGSLFSLDPGHPNALAPDKRPYHTLCPAMVLDGKKPWLALGTPGGDGQTHTLVQVLHNIALFGMTPQDAIDAPRMRRLESGTLAIEDRMPAPVIHALEQRGYRVSVRTGLTATFGGAQAILIDPETGEKRAGADRRREAFALAY
;
A
#
# COMPACT_ATOMS: atom_id res chain seq x y z
N MET A 1 -9.69 22.41 -18.06
CA MET A 1 -8.83 22.41 -19.28
C MET A 1 -7.39 22.59 -18.83
N ILE A 2 -6.70 21.49 -18.53
CA ILE A 2 -5.26 21.48 -18.31
C ILE A 2 -4.62 21.51 -19.70
N ALA A 3 -4.03 22.64 -20.09
CA ALA A 3 -3.25 22.72 -21.32
C ALA A 3 -1.94 21.96 -21.09
N ALA A 4 -1.75 20.86 -21.81
CA ALA A 4 -0.52 20.08 -21.75
C ALA A 4 0.65 20.93 -22.30
N CYS A 5 1.59 21.30 -21.44
CA CYS A 5 2.92 21.71 -21.89
C CYS A 5 3.65 20.45 -22.39
N ALA A 6 3.49 20.12 -23.66
CA ALA A 6 4.28 19.07 -24.30
C ALA A 6 5.72 19.56 -24.47
N ASP A 7 6.66 18.98 -23.72
CA ASP A 7 8.08 19.15 -23.97
C ASP A 7 8.44 18.47 -25.31
N ALA A 8 8.76 19.30 -26.31
CA ALA A 8 9.03 18.89 -27.68
C ALA A 8 10.36 18.13 -27.86
N SER A 9 11.09 17.80 -26.79
CA SER A 9 12.42 17.17 -26.84
C SER A 9 12.43 15.65 -26.63
N ARG A 10 11.30 15.02 -26.27
CA ARG A 10 11.23 13.55 -26.13
C ARG A 10 10.86 12.89 -27.45
N THR A 11 11.78 12.13 -28.04
CA THR A 11 11.42 11.08 -29.00
C THR A 11 10.50 10.10 -28.28
N PRO A 12 9.23 9.93 -28.69
CA PRO A 12 8.35 8.97 -28.04
C PRO A 12 8.89 7.58 -28.32
N GLU A 13 9.49 6.93 -27.32
CA GLU A 13 9.53 5.47 -27.34
C GLU A 13 8.08 4.99 -27.48
N PRO A 14 7.81 3.91 -28.22
CA PRO A 14 6.47 3.32 -28.24
C PRO A 14 6.10 3.00 -26.79
N GLY A 15 5.19 3.80 -26.22
CA GLY A 15 4.87 3.78 -24.79
C GLY A 15 4.60 2.36 -24.31
N ARG A 16 5.05 2.05 -23.10
CA ARG A 16 4.86 0.73 -22.47
C ARG A 16 3.53 0.62 -21.71
N ASP A 17 2.66 1.63 -21.80
CA ASP A 17 1.34 1.61 -21.20
C ASP A 17 0.43 0.60 -21.90
N ALA A 18 -0.24 -0.25 -21.12
CA ALA A 18 -1.30 -1.09 -21.64
C ALA A 18 -2.53 -0.21 -21.94
N ARG A 19 -3.11 -0.35 -23.13
CA ARG A 19 -4.24 0.46 -23.60
C ARG A 19 -5.44 -0.40 -23.92
N GLY A 20 -6.63 0.05 -23.54
CA GLY A 20 -7.87 -0.66 -23.79
C GLY A 20 -9.09 0.24 -23.68
N ALA A 21 -10.13 -0.05 -24.46
CA ALA A 21 -11.37 0.71 -24.44
C ALA A 21 -12.36 0.16 -23.39
N SER A 22 -12.29 -1.14 -23.10
CA SER A 22 -13.29 -1.83 -22.29
C SER A 22 -12.85 -1.92 -20.85
N GLY A 23 -11.65 -2.43 -20.58
CA GLY A 23 -11.21 -2.64 -19.20
C GLY A 23 -9.70 -2.62 -19.06
N ALA A 24 -9.24 -2.34 -17.85
CA ALA A 24 -7.84 -2.35 -17.51
C ALA A 24 -7.62 -2.79 -16.06
N VAL A 25 -6.51 -3.48 -15.82
CA VAL A 25 -6.09 -3.90 -14.48
C VAL A 25 -4.60 -3.68 -14.30
N THR A 26 -4.21 -3.44 -13.05
CA THR A 26 -2.83 -3.51 -12.60
C THR A 26 -2.78 -4.34 -11.32
N ALA A 27 -1.72 -5.14 -11.17
CA ALA A 27 -1.44 -5.87 -9.94
C ALA A 27 0.06 -6.08 -9.76
N ASP A 28 0.52 -6.26 -8.51
CA ASP A 28 1.92 -6.49 -8.13
C ASP A 28 2.49 -7.88 -8.52
N HIS A 29 1.79 -8.59 -9.41
CA HIS A 29 2.22 -9.87 -9.99
C HIS A 29 1.48 -10.16 -11.32
N PRO A 30 2.15 -10.72 -12.35
CA PRO A 30 1.52 -10.99 -13.65
C PRO A 30 0.34 -11.96 -13.57
N LEU A 31 0.46 -13.05 -12.81
CA LEU A 31 -0.63 -14.03 -12.63
C LEU A 31 -1.88 -13.40 -11.98
N ALA A 32 -1.70 -12.40 -11.11
CA ALA A 32 -2.83 -11.69 -10.53
C ALA A 32 -3.48 -10.80 -11.60
N ALA A 33 -2.70 -9.98 -12.31
CA ALA A 33 -3.23 -9.14 -13.38
C ALA A 33 -3.98 -9.95 -14.44
N GLU A 34 -3.45 -11.12 -14.83
CA GLU A 34 -4.09 -12.02 -15.78
C GLU A 34 -5.43 -12.58 -15.25
N ALA A 35 -5.48 -13.04 -14.01
CA ALA A 35 -6.73 -13.48 -13.38
C ALA A 35 -7.78 -12.36 -13.30
N GLY A 36 -7.38 -11.14 -12.96
CA GLY A 36 -8.27 -9.97 -12.94
C GLY A 36 -8.81 -9.61 -14.33
N LEU A 37 -7.94 -9.59 -15.34
CA LEU A 37 -8.35 -9.33 -16.73
C LEU A 37 -9.32 -10.40 -17.24
N ALA A 38 -9.07 -11.67 -16.90
CA ALA A 38 -9.96 -12.78 -17.27
C ALA A 38 -11.36 -12.61 -16.67
N VAL A 39 -11.47 -12.12 -15.43
CA VAL A 39 -12.75 -11.78 -14.78
C VAL A 39 -13.49 -10.68 -15.54
N LEU A 40 -12.79 -9.60 -15.93
CA LEU A 40 -13.42 -8.53 -16.72
C LEU A 40 -13.90 -9.05 -18.09
N ARG A 41 -13.09 -9.86 -18.77
CA ARG A 41 -13.43 -10.41 -20.10
C ARG A 41 -14.63 -11.36 -20.09
N ARG A 42 -14.86 -12.07 -18.98
CA ARG A 42 -16.06 -12.92 -18.81
C ARG A 42 -17.29 -12.16 -18.29
N GLY A 43 -17.22 -10.83 -18.19
CA GLY A 43 -18.35 -9.98 -17.81
C GLY A 43 -18.45 -9.66 -16.32
N GLY A 44 -17.47 -10.03 -15.51
CA GLY A 44 -17.35 -9.53 -14.13
C GLY A 44 -16.96 -8.05 -14.11
N ASN A 45 -17.17 -7.40 -12.97
CA ASN A 45 -16.91 -5.96 -12.82
C ASN A 45 -15.55 -5.67 -12.14
N ALA A 46 -15.24 -4.39 -11.95
CA ALA A 46 -13.98 -3.97 -11.34
C ALA A 46 -13.77 -4.53 -9.91
N MET A 47 -14.84 -4.69 -9.14
CA MET A 47 -14.77 -5.27 -7.80
C MET A 47 -14.46 -6.77 -7.85
N ASP A 48 -15.12 -7.50 -8.74
CA ASP A 48 -14.88 -8.93 -8.95
C ASP A 48 -13.42 -9.19 -9.35
N ALA A 49 -12.90 -8.38 -10.28
CA ALA A 49 -11.51 -8.45 -10.72
C ALA A 49 -10.56 -8.13 -9.55
N ALA A 50 -10.80 -7.06 -8.80
CA ALA A 50 -9.95 -6.67 -7.67
C ALA A 50 -9.87 -7.74 -6.58
N ILE A 51 -10.99 -8.34 -6.19
CA ILE A 51 -11.01 -9.39 -5.16
C ILE A 51 -10.37 -10.69 -5.67
N THR A 52 -10.56 -11.03 -6.94
CA THR A 52 -9.87 -12.17 -7.55
C THR A 52 -8.34 -11.97 -7.55
N MET A 53 -7.88 -10.77 -7.95
CA MET A 53 -6.47 -10.40 -7.90
C MET A 53 -5.90 -10.45 -6.49
N ALA A 54 -6.65 -9.97 -5.50
CA ALA A 54 -6.28 -9.97 -4.09
C ALA A 54 -6.06 -11.39 -3.55
N GLY A 55 -6.94 -12.34 -3.91
CA GLY A 55 -6.78 -13.75 -3.57
C GLY A 55 -5.54 -14.36 -4.20
N VAL A 56 -5.30 -14.13 -5.50
CA VAL A 56 -4.10 -14.63 -6.20
C VAL A 56 -2.83 -14.05 -5.60
N LEU A 57 -2.81 -12.76 -5.27
CA LEU A 57 -1.66 -12.11 -4.63
C LEU A 57 -1.34 -12.68 -3.23
N ALA A 58 -2.33 -13.19 -2.51
CA ALA A 58 -2.12 -13.86 -1.22
C ALA A 58 -1.31 -15.16 -1.34
N VAL A 59 -1.20 -15.70 -2.55
CA VAL A 59 -0.38 -16.88 -2.88
C VAL A 59 0.90 -16.47 -3.61
N ALA A 60 0.79 -15.54 -4.58
CA ALA A 60 1.88 -15.15 -5.46
C ALA A 60 2.91 -14.22 -4.79
N ARG A 61 2.51 -13.49 -3.75
CA ARG A 61 3.36 -12.55 -3.00
C ARG A 61 3.29 -12.85 -1.49
N PRO A 62 3.67 -14.07 -1.05
CA PRO A 62 3.46 -14.53 0.33
C PRO A 62 4.22 -13.71 1.37
N HIS A 63 5.29 -13.04 0.95
CA HIS A 63 6.08 -12.15 1.79
C HIS A 63 5.42 -10.77 1.99
N MET A 64 4.46 -10.35 1.17
CA MET A 64 3.93 -8.97 1.21
C MET A 64 2.50 -8.86 1.68
N ASN A 65 1.69 -9.89 1.45
CA ASN A 65 0.26 -9.90 1.74
C ASN A 65 -0.20 -11.35 1.97
N GLY A 66 -1.42 -11.52 2.47
CA GLY A 66 -2.00 -12.84 2.62
C GLY A 66 -3.34 -12.81 3.34
N VAL A 67 -3.88 -14.00 3.60
CA VAL A 67 -5.08 -14.22 4.44
C VAL A 67 -4.93 -13.58 5.82
N GLY A 68 -3.73 -13.60 6.39
CA GLY A 68 -3.38 -12.97 7.67
C GLY A 68 -3.01 -11.49 7.57
N GLY A 69 -3.40 -10.79 6.50
CA GLY A 69 -3.16 -9.38 6.25
C GLY A 69 -4.37 -8.47 6.52
N ASP A 70 -4.20 -7.18 6.20
CA ASP A 70 -5.25 -6.16 6.19
C ASP A 70 -5.39 -5.54 4.79
N MET A 71 -6.53 -4.90 4.49
CA MET A 71 -6.73 -4.18 3.23
C MET A 71 -7.53 -2.89 3.37
N PHE A 72 -7.32 -1.99 2.41
CA PHE A 72 -8.10 -0.77 2.21
C PHE A 72 -8.43 -0.65 0.73
N LEU A 73 -9.61 -0.12 0.39
CA LEU A 73 -9.92 0.25 -0.98
C LEU A 73 -10.75 1.52 -1.07
N LEU A 74 -10.61 2.20 -2.21
CA LEU A 74 -11.54 3.18 -2.73
C LEU A 74 -12.27 2.56 -3.93
N TYR A 75 -13.58 2.72 -3.99
CA TYR A 75 -14.42 2.22 -5.08
C TYR A 75 -15.29 3.35 -5.63
N TYR A 76 -15.13 3.67 -6.92
CA TYR A 76 -16.07 4.52 -7.63
C TYR A 76 -17.17 3.67 -8.24
N ASP A 77 -18.40 3.91 -7.81
CA ASP A 77 -19.61 3.33 -8.40
C ASP A 77 -20.09 4.24 -9.55
N ALA A 78 -19.93 3.77 -10.78
CA ALA A 78 -20.30 4.54 -11.97
C ALA A 78 -21.81 4.77 -12.08
N LYS A 79 -22.63 3.91 -11.45
CA LYS A 79 -24.08 4.04 -11.46
C LYS A 79 -24.55 5.24 -10.63
N THR A 80 -23.88 5.49 -9.50
CA THR A 80 -24.25 6.55 -8.57
C THR A 80 -23.34 7.78 -8.66
N GLY A 81 -22.16 7.64 -9.25
CA GLY A 81 -21.14 8.67 -9.31
C GLY A 81 -20.50 8.96 -7.94
N THR A 82 -20.50 7.99 -7.03
CA THR A 82 -20.00 8.13 -5.65
C THR A 82 -18.76 7.27 -5.43
N VAL A 83 -17.81 7.79 -4.64
CA VAL A 83 -16.64 7.03 -4.18
C VAL A 83 -16.90 6.52 -2.77
N HIS A 84 -16.68 5.24 -2.55
CA HIS A 84 -16.79 4.58 -1.24
C HIS A 84 -15.42 4.13 -0.75
N GLY A 85 -15.13 4.29 0.55
CA GLY A 85 -13.96 3.72 1.19
C GLY A 85 -14.31 2.47 1.99
N LEU A 86 -13.48 1.43 1.94
CA LEU A 86 -13.59 0.26 2.84
C LEU A 86 -12.32 0.14 3.67
N ASN A 87 -12.45 0.30 4.98
CA ASN A 87 -11.41 0.05 5.96
C ASN A 87 -11.56 -1.38 6.48
N ALA A 88 -10.67 -2.27 6.04
CA ALA A 88 -10.58 -3.62 6.53
C ALA A 88 -9.25 -3.85 7.27
N SER A 89 -8.91 -2.92 8.18
CA SER A 89 -7.89 -3.10 9.21
C SER A 89 -8.51 -3.52 10.54
N GLY A 90 -7.96 -4.55 11.17
CA GLY A 90 -8.43 -5.01 12.47
C GLY A 90 -7.72 -4.34 13.66
N PRO A 91 -8.41 -4.28 14.81
CA PRO A 91 -7.83 -3.71 16.03
C PRO A 91 -6.80 -4.63 16.68
N ALA A 92 -6.02 -4.08 17.62
CA ALA A 92 -5.27 -4.88 18.59
C ALA A 92 -6.23 -5.78 19.38
N GLY A 93 -5.75 -6.98 19.76
CA GLY A 93 -6.55 -7.90 20.56
C GLY A 93 -6.94 -7.33 21.93
N SER A 94 -8.01 -7.86 22.51
CA SER A 94 -8.57 -7.41 23.80
C SER A 94 -7.55 -7.42 24.94
N ARG A 95 -6.51 -8.28 24.85
CA ARG A 95 -5.46 -8.41 25.87
C ARG A 95 -4.24 -7.51 25.65
N ALA A 96 -4.30 -6.59 24.68
CA ALA A 96 -3.21 -5.67 24.36
C ALA A 96 -2.84 -4.81 25.57
N SER A 97 -1.54 -4.74 25.88
CA SER A 97 -1.06 -4.01 27.06
C SER A 97 0.37 -3.55 26.88
N ILE A 98 0.61 -2.24 27.02
CA ILE A 98 1.95 -1.64 27.06
C ILE A 98 2.81 -2.29 28.14
N ALA A 99 2.23 -2.58 29.32
CA ALA A 99 2.93 -3.21 30.42
C ALA A 99 3.41 -4.62 30.05
N ARG A 100 2.59 -5.43 29.37
CA ARG A 100 2.99 -6.77 28.91
C ARG A 100 4.10 -6.71 27.85
N VAL A 101 4.08 -5.73 26.95
CA VAL A 101 5.16 -5.54 25.97
C VAL A 101 6.48 -5.18 26.66
N ARG A 102 6.45 -4.25 27.62
CA ARG A 102 7.64 -3.83 28.39
C ARG A 102 8.17 -4.94 29.31
N ALA A 103 7.30 -5.83 29.81
CA ALA A 103 7.72 -6.97 30.63
C ALA A 103 8.61 -7.98 29.87
N GLN A 104 8.62 -7.96 28.52
CA GLN A 104 9.51 -8.78 27.72
C GLN A 104 10.94 -8.21 27.57
N GLY A 105 11.19 -6.99 28.04
CA GLY A 105 12.53 -6.39 28.00
C GLY A 105 12.57 -5.02 28.67
N PRO A 106 13.39 -4.83 29.72
CA PRO A 106 13.37 -3.61 30.55
C PRO A 106 13.78 -2.33 29.80
N THR A 107 14.44 -2.45 28.66
CA THR A 107 14.87 -1.34 27.79
C THR A 107 13.97 -1.11 26.58
N ARG A 108 12.85 -1.84 26.46
CA ARG A 108 11.99 -1.79 25.28
C ARG A 108 11.17 -0.50 25.25
N THR A 109 11.53 0.38 24.32
CA THR A 109 10.87 1.68 24.08
C THR A 109 9.87 1.65 22.92
N GLU A 110 9.92 0.62 22.08
CA GLU A 110 9.07 0.48 20.90
C GLU A 110 8.38 -0.89 20.85
N MET A 111 7.30 -0.98 20.07
CA MET A 111 6.69 -2.27 19.75
C MET A 111 7.67 -3.17 18.99
N PRO A 112 7.65 -4.50 19.23
CA PRO A 112 8.47 -5.41 18.45
C PRO A 112 8.02 -5.42 16.98
N GLY A 113 8.99 -5.42 16.06
CA GLY A 113 8.74 -5.56 14.62
C GLY A 113 8.36 -6.98 14.19
N THR A 114 8.51 -7.99 15.04
CA THR A 114 8.18 -9.39 14.76
C THR A 114 7.49 -10.04 15.95
N GLY A 115 6.99 -11.27 15.76
CA GLY A 115 6.41 -12.08 16.82
C GLY A 115 4.97 -11.73 17.18
N PRO A 116 4.39 -12.44 18.16
CA PRO A 116 2.95 -12.53 18.36
C PRO A 116 2.30 -11.27 18.93
N MET A 117 3.07 -10.43 19.63
CA MET A 117 2.56 -9.15 20.14
C MET A 117 2.45 -8.06 19.07
N SER A 118 3.06 -8.27 17.90
CA SER A 118 2.94 -7.37 16.75
C SER A 118 1.68 -7.64 15.91
N VAL A 119 0.93 -8.70 16.23
CA VAL A 119 -0.25 -9.16 15.47
C VAL A 119 -1.52 -8.51 16.05
N SER A 120 -2.19 -7.68 15.25
CA SER A 120 -3.61 -7.28 15.40
C SER A 120 -4.56 -8.27 14.69
N VAL A 121 -5.87 -8.06 14.76
CA VAL A 121 -6.84 -8.92 14.06
C VAL A 121 -6.67 -8.81 12.53
N PRO A 122 -6.46 -9.91 11.79
CA PRO A 122 -6.35 -9.84 10.33
C PRO A 122 -7.66 -9.47 9.64
N GLY A 123 -7.66 -8.40 8.85
CA GLY A 123 -8.86 -7.85 8.24
C GLY A 123 -9.15 -8.28 6.80
N ALA A 124 -8.18 -8.85 6.08
CA ALA A 124 -8.24 -9.02 4.63
C ALA A 124 -9.43 -9.84 4.13
N VAL A 125 -9.63 -11.06 4.65
CA VAL A 125 -10.65 -11.99 4.13
C VAL A 125 -12.07 -11.44 4.29
N ARG A 126 -12.41 -10.86 5.43
CA ARG A 126 -13.71 -10.20 5.61
C ARG A 126 -13.83 -8.93 4.76
N GLY A 127 -12.74 -8.20 4.54
CA GLY A 127 -12.70 -7.09 3.60
C GLY A 127 -13.07 -7.54 2.18
N TRP A 128 -12.45 -8.61 1.70
CA TRP A 128 -12.75 -9.21 0.39
C TRP A 128 -14.22 -9.60 0.26
N ALA A 129 -14.74 -10.30 1.26
CA ALA A 129 -16.12 -10.76 1.25
C ALA A 129 -17.13 -9.61 1.32
N GLU A 130 -16.88 -8.58 2.14
CA GLU A 130 -17.78 -7.43 2.23
C GLU A 130 -17.80 -6.61 0.94
N ALA A 131 -16.63 -6.43 0.31
CA ALA A 131 -16.52 -5.75 -0.97
C ALA A 131 -17.27 -6.50 -2.08
N LEU A 132 -17.07 -7.81 -2.18
CA LEU A 132 -17.76 -8.66 -3.15
C LEU A 132 -19.27 -8.74 -2.87
N ARG A 133 -19.69 -8.82 -1.60
CA ARG A 133 -21.11 -8.84 -1.21
C ARG A 133 -21.83 -7.57 -1.63
N ARG A 134 -21.19 -6.40 -1.48
CA ARG A 134 -21.82 -5.11 -1.76
C ARG A 134 -21.79 -4.74 -3.25
N PHE A 135 -20.67 -4.99 -3.92
CA PHE A 135 -20.43 -4.49 -5.27
C PHE A 135 -20.02 -5.57 -6.28
N GLY A 136 -19.77 -6.80 -5.86
CA GLY A 136 -19.44 -7.90 -6.77
C GLY A 136 -20.64 -8.43 -7.54
N THR A 137 -20.37 -9.11 -8.64
CA THR A 137 -21.34 -9.82 -9.49
C THR A 137 -21.03 -11.30 -9.67
N ILE A 138 -19.84 -11.76 -9.25
CA ILE A 138 -19.49 -13.19 -9.21
C ILE A 138 -19.62 -13.75 -7.79
N SER A 139 -19.69 -15.09 -7.68
CA SER A 139 -19.74 -15.75 -6.37
C SER A 139 -18.40 -15.70 -5.63
N TRP A 140 -18.46 -15.84 -4.30
CA TRP A 140 -17.27 -16.00 -3.45
C TRP A 140 -16.38 -17.15 -3.91
N GLN A 141 -17.00 -18.25 -4.35
CA GLN A 141 -16.30 -19.42 -4.85
C GLN A 141 -15.52 -19.07 -6.12
N GLU A 142 -16.16 -18.41 -7.09
CA GLU A 142 -15.50 -18.00 -8.33
C GLU A 142 -14.37 -17.01 -8.12
N ALA A 143 -14.50 -16.08 -7.16
CA ALA A 143 -13.47 -15.09 -6.87
C ALA A 143 -12.20 -15.72 -6.26
N LEU A 144 -12.34 -16.71 -5.37
CA LEU A 144 -11.20 -17.37 -4.73
C LEU A 144 -10.63 -18.56 -5.52
N GLN A 145 -11.35 -19.10 -6.49
CA GLN A 145 -10.93 -20.29 -7.24
C GLN A 145 -9.51 -20.16 -7.82
N PRO A 146 -9.11 -19.04 -8.45
CA PRO A 146 -7.75 -18.92 -9.00
C PRO A 146 -6.66 -18.99 -7.94
N ALA A 147 -6.90 -18.45 -6.73
CA ALA A 147 -5.96 -18.52 -5.62
C ALA A 147 -5.80 -19.96 -5.10
N VAL A 148 -6.91 -20.69 -4.95
CA VAL A 148 -6.91 -22.10 -4.53
C VAL A 148 -6.11 -22.95 -5.53
N GLU A 149 -6.34 -22.75 -6.82
CA GLU A 149 -5.64 -23.47 -7.88
C GLU A 149 -4.16 -23.19 -7.90
N LEU A 150 -3.76 -21.91 -7.83
CA LEU A 150 -2.36 -21.50 -7.81
C LEU A 150 -1.63 -22.09 -6.59
N ALA A 151 -2.22 -22.03 -5.40
CA ALA A 151 -1.60 -22.57 -4.19
C ALA A 151 -1.41 -24.09 -4.27
N ARG A 152 -2.37 -24.80 -4.89
CA ARG A 152 -2.31 -26.26 -5.08
C ARG A 152 -1.30 -26.67 -6.16
N GLN A 153 -1.28 -25.97 -7.29
CA GLN A 153 -0.39 -26.28 -8.40
C GLN A 153 1.07 -25.91 -8.08
N GLY A 154 1.26 -24.84 -7.32
CA GLY A 154 2.54 -24.27 -6.94
C GLY A 154 2.88 -23.02 -7.75
N LEU A 155 3.60 -22.09 -7.12
CA LEU A 155 4.04 -20.84 -7.72
C LEU A 155 5.45 -21.01 -8.30
N PRO A 156 5.67 -20.75 -9.59
CA PRO A 156 7.01 -20.63 -10.14
C PRO A 156 7.76 -19.47 -9.48
N VAL A 157 8.89 -19.77 -8.84
CA VAL A 157 9.68 -18.77 -8.12
C VAL A 157 10.42 -17.89 -9.12
N SER A 158 10.15 -16.59 -9.08
CA SER A 158 10.86 -15.62 -9.91
C SER A 158 12.22 -15.26 -9.33
N GLN A 159 13.06 -14.59 -10.11
CA GLN A 159 14.32 -14.02 -9.61
C GLN A 159 14.10 -13.06 -8.44
N ARG A 160 13.02 -12.27 -8.49
CA ARG A 160 12.73 -11.30 -7.45
C ARG A 160 12.23 -11.98 -6.18
N LEU A 161 11.30 -12.93 -6.28
CA LEU A 161 10.82 -13.67 -5.13
C LEU A 161 11.94 -14.49 -4.47
N ALA A 162 12.84 -15.10 -5.24
CA ALA A 162 14.02 -15.79 -4.70
C ALA A 162 14.92 -14.84 -3.89
N ALA A 163 15.16 -13.63 -4.40
CA ALA A 163 15.92 -12.60 -3.69
C ALA A 163 15.19 -12.14 -2.41
N ASP A 164 13.89 -11.85 -2.49
CA ASP A 164 13.08 -11.43 -1.33
C ASP A 164 13.03 -12.54 -0.25
N LEU A 165 13.01 -13.82 -0.65
CA LEU A 165 13.09 -14.97 0.27
C LEU A 165 14.47 -15.09 0.93
N ALA A 166 15.54 -14.87 0.17
CA ALA A 166 16.91 -14.91 0.68
C ALA A 166 17.19 -13.77 1.66
N GLU A 167 16.70 -12.56 1.38
CA GLU A 167 16.78 -11.40 2.28
C GLU A 167 16.09 -11.67 3.64
N GLU A 168 15.06 -12.50 3.64
CA GLU A 168 14.25 -12.81 4.82
C GLU A 168 14.57 -14.17 5.46
N ALA A 169 15.61 -14.87 4.99
CA ALA A 169 15.94 -16.22 5.43
C ALA A 169 16.17 -16.32 6.95
N GLU A 170 16.82 -15.33 7.57
CA GLU A 170 17.02 -15.30 9.02
C GLU A 170 15.69 -15.21 9.79
N LYS A 171 14.78 -14.34 9.33
CA LYS A 171 13.45 -14.18 9.94
C LYS A 171 12.64 -15.47 9.79
N LEU A 172 12.65 -16.06 8.59
CA LEU A 172 11.95 -17.31 8.29
C LEU A 172 12.49 -18.49 9.09
N ALA A 173 13.81 -18.57 9.30
CA ALA A 173 14.45 -19.59 10.13
C ALA A 173 14.05 -19.49 11.61
N GLY A 174 13.59 -18.30 12.06
CA GLY A 174 13.13 -18.05 13.43
C GLY A 174 11.79 -18.70 13.78
N ASP A 175 11.01 -19.17 12.80
CA ASP A 175 9.77 -19.93 13.00
C ASP A 175 9.84 -21.28 12.28
N SER A 176 9.61 -22.38 13.00
CA SER A 176 9.78 -23.72 12.44
C SER A 176 8.78 -24.05 11.33
N VAL A 177 7.59 -23.44 11.35
CA VAL A 177 6.57 -23.60 10.31
C VAL A 177 6.98 -22.82 9.06
N ALA A 178 7.40 -21.56 9.23
CA ALA A 178 7.91 -20.73 8.15
C ALA A 178 9.14 -21.35 7.47
N ALA A 179 10.13 -21.80 8.25
CA ALA A 179 11.33 -22.45 7.75
C ALA A 179 11.00 -23.69 6.91
N ARG A 180 10.10 -24.55 7.38
CA ARG A 180 9.69 -25.76 6.64
C ARG A 180 9.06 -25.43 5.28
N ILE A 181 8.30 -24.35 5.18
CA ILE A 181 7.56 -23.98 3.96
C ILE A 181 8.44 -23.19 2.99
N TYR A 182 9.19 -22.21 3.50
CA TYR A 182 9.90 -21.22 2.68
C TYR A 182 11.42 -21.41 2.64
N LEU A 183 11.97 -22.31 3.47
CA LEU A 183 13.37 -22.72 3.49
C LEU A 183 13.50 -24.25 3.44
N PRO A 184 12.96 -24.92 2.40
CA PRO A 184 13.13 -26.37 2.24
C PRO A 184 14.63 -26.72 2.29
N ASP A 185 14.97 -27.76 3.04
CA ASP A 185 16.36 -28.17 3.31
C ASP A 185 17.25 -27.06 3.91
N GLY A 186 16.63 -26.05 4.54
CA GLY A 186 17.30 -24.93 5.20
C GLY A 186 17.74 -23.81 4.27
N GLN A 187 17.31 -23.81 3.00
CA GLN A 187 17.69 -22.79 2.00
C GLN A 187 16.46 -22.21 1.28
N PRO A 188 16.46 -20.92 0.92
CA PRO A 188 15.39 -20.35 0.11
C PRO A 188 15.35 -20.99 -1.29
N PRO A 189 14.16 -21.24 -1.85
CA PRO A 189 14.00 -21.70 -3.23
C PRO A 189 14.71 -20.80 -4.24
N ALA A 190 15.32 -21.42 -5.26
CA ALA A 190 15.96 -20.71 -6.36
C ALA A 190 14.94 -20.25 -7.41
N ALA A 191 15.33 -19.27 -8.22
CA ALA A 191 14.53 -18.87 -9.37
C ALA A 191 14.34 -20.05 -10.35
N GLY A 192 13.11 -20.31 -10.75
CA GLY A 192 12.71 -21.46 -11.57
C GLY A 192 12.18 -22.65 -10.76
N ASP A 193 12.41 -22.69 -9.44
CA ASP A 193 11.81 -23.70 -8.57
C ASP A 193 10.28 -23.50 -8.48
N THR A 194 9.58 -24.51 -7.98
CA THR A 194 8.14 -24.43 -7.70
C THR A 194 7.90 -24.36 -6.20
N LEU A 195 7.43 -23.22 -5.70
CA LEU A 195 7.01 -23.05 -4.32
C LEU A 195 5.60 -23.62 -4.13
N ARG A 196 5.50 -24.78 -3.46
CA ARG A 196 4.22 -25.41 -3.12
C ARG A 196 3.75 -24.95 -1.74
N GLN A 197 2.52 -24.46 -1.66
CA GLN A 197 1.91 -23.94 -0.43
C GLN A 197 0.70 -24.80 -0.05
N GLU A 198 0.92 -26.09 0.20
CA GLU A 198 -0.16 -27.08 0.38
C GLU A 198 -1.10 -26.76 1.54
N GLU A 199 -0.56 -26.31 2.68
CA GLU A 199 -1.37 -25.91 3.83
C GLU A 199 -2.22 -24.67 3.52
N LEU A 200 -1.66 -23.69 2.80
CA LEU A 200 -2.39 -22.50 2.37
C LEU A 200 -3.48 -22.86 1.35
N ALA A 201 -3.20 -23.80 0.43
CA ALA A 201 -4.19 -24.30 -0.53
C ALA A 201 -5.38 -24.94 0.20
N ALA A 202 -5.12 -25.78 1.21
CA ALA A 202 -6.16 -26.38 2.04
C ALA A 202 -6.97 -25.32 2.81
N THR A 203 -6.29 -24.29 3.33
CA THR A 203 -6.94 -23.17 4.03
C THR A 203 -7.81 -22.34 3.10
N LEU A 204 -7.30 -21.94 1.94
CA LEU A 204 -8.07 -21.21 0.93
C LEU A 204 -9.28 -22.03 0.46
N ALA A 205 -9.12 -23.33 0.22
CA ALA A 205 -10.23 -24.20 -0.15
C ALA A 205 -11.30 -24.30 0.96
N ARG A 206 -10.87 -24.34 2.24
CA ARG A 206 -11.77 -24.36 3.39
C ARG A 206 -12.54 -23.04 3.53
N ILE A 207 -11.85 -21.89 3.37
CA ILE A 207 -12.46 -20.55 3.35
C ILE A 207 -13.41 -20.38 2.15
N GLN A 208 -13.04 -20.87 0.98
CA GLN A 208 -13.87 -20.82 -0.23
C GLN A 208 -15.18 -21.62 -0.03
N ARG A 209 -15.08 -22.83 0.54
CA ARG A 209 -16.22 -23.72 0.77
C ARG A 209 -17.14 -23.25 1.90
N ASN A 210 -16.55 -22.87 3.03
CA ASN A 210 -17.30 -22.57 4.25
C ASN A 210 -17.65 -21.07 4.39
N GLY A 211 -17.16 -20.23 3.48
CA GLY A 211 -17.34 -18.79 3.52
C GLY A 211 -16.28 -18.06 4.34
N PRO A 212 -16.29 -16.72 4.32
CA PRO A 212 -15.25 -15.88 4.93
C PRO A 212 -15.13 -16.07 6.44
N ASP A 213 -16.22 -16.40 7.14
CA ASP A 213 -16.23 -16.61 8.60
C ASP A 213 -15.37 -17.79 9.03
N GLU A 214 -14.96 -18.67 8.11
CA GLU A 214 -14.02 -19.73 8.40
C GLU A 214 -12.68 -19.18 8.93
N ALA A 215 -12.18 -18.08 8.34
CA ALA A 215 -10.95 -17.41 8.75
C ALA A 215 -11.03 -16.74 10.14
N TYR A 216 -12.23 -16.65 10.73
CA TYR A 216 -12.49 -15.90 11.95
C TYR A 216 -13.09 -16.77 13.06
N ALA A 217 -14.29 -17.30 12.84
CA ALA A 217 -15.01 -18.16 13.79
C ALA A 217 -14.86 -19.66 13.47
N GLY A 218 -14.34 -20.00 12.28
CA GLY A 218 -14.08 -21.37 11.86
C GLY A 218 -12.78 -21.96 12.40
N GLU A 219 -12.30 -23.00 11.73
CA GLU A 219 -11.12 -23.75 12.15
C GLU A 219 -9.85 -22.92 11.98
N THR A 220 -9.67 -22.23 10.85
CA THR A 220 -8.52 -21.34 10.62
C THR A 220 -8.44 -20.24 11.66
N GLY A 221 -9.58 -19.61 12.00
CA GLY A 221 -9.64 -18.57 13.03
C GLY A 221 -9.23 -19.10 14.42
N ARG A 222 -9.77 -20.26 14.82
CA ARG A 222 -9.39 -20.93 16.08
C ARG A 222 -7.91 -21.31 16.13
N SER A 223 -7.38 -21.87 15.05
CA SER A 223 -5.95 -22.23 14.95
C SER A 223 -5.06 -21.00 15.04
N THR A 224 -5.45 -19.89 14.40
CA THR A 224 -4.73 -18.61 14.46
C THR A 224 -4.64 -18.10 15.90
N VAL A 225 -5.77 -18.03 16.60
CA VAL A 225 -5.82 -17.56 18.00
C VAL A 225 -5.02 -18.48 18.90
N SER A 226 -5.22 -19.79 18.81
CA SER A 226 -4.49 -20.77 19.62
C SER A 226 -2.97 -20.64 19.43
N TYR A 227 -2.52 -20.48 18.19
CA TYR A 227 -1.10 -20.34 17.88
C TYR A 227 -0.52 -19.01 18.41
N VAL A 228 -1.19 -17.88 18.16
CA VAL A 228 -0.75 -16.56 18.66
C VAL A 228 -0.72 -16.53 20.20
N GLN A 229 -1.72 -17.13 20.87
CA GLN A 229 -1.78 -17.19 22.33
C GLN A 229 -0.70 -18.08 22.93
N ALA A 230 -0.41 -19.23 22.33
CA ALA A 230 0.66 -20.13 22.78
C ALA A 230 2.04 -19.43 22.78
N LEU A 231 2.24 -18.47 21.88
CA LEU A 231 3.44 -17.64 21.79
C LEU A 231 3.38 -16.37 22.67
N GLY A 232 2.27 -16.14 23.38
CA GLY A 232 2.10 -15.01 24.31
C GLY A 232 1.50 -13.73 23.71
N GLY A 233 0.87 -13.82 22.54
CA GLY A 233 0.20 -12.70 21.87
C GLY A 233 -1.10 -12.23 22.55
N PHE A 234 -1.76 -11.27 21.91
CA PHE A 234 -2.91 -10.55 22.50
C PHE A 234 -4.28 -11.00 22.01
N LEU A 235 -4.35 -11.76 20.93
CA LEU A 235 -5.62 -12.11 20.30
C LEU A 235 -6.42 -13.12 21.14
N GLU A 236 -7.73 -12.92 21.17
CA GLU A 236 -8.72 -13.86 21.66
C GLU A 236 -9.69 -14.24 20.55
N GLN A 237 -10.38 -15.38 20.73
CA GLN A 237 -11.36 -15.87 19.75
C GLN A 237 -12.49 -14.86 19.51
N GLN A 238 -12.85 -14.10 20.55
CA GLN A 238 -13.88 -13.08 20.45
C GLN A 238 -13.45 -11.88 19.60
N ASP A 239 -12.15 -11.53 19.59
CA ASP A 239 -11.60 -10.44 18.77
C ASP A 239 -11.84 -10.73 17.27
N LEU A 240 -11.48 -11.95 16.84
CA LEU A 240 -11.72 -12.40 15.47
C LEU A 240 -13.21 -12.52 15.19
N ALA A 241 -14.00 -13.08 16.10
CA ALA A 241 -15.44 -13.27 15.88
C ALA A 241 -16.20 -11.93 15.70
N ASN A 242 -15.83 -10.91 16.47
CA ASN A 242 -16.50 -9.60 16.49
C ASN A 242 -16.06 -8.65 15.38
N TYR A 243 -14.86 -8.83 14.84
CA TYR A 243 -14.32 -7.91 13.85
C TYR A 243 -15.22 -7.77 12.61
N ARG A 244 -15.46 -6.55 12.15
CA ARG A 244 -16.12 -6.28 10.87
C ARG A 244 -15.35 -5.18 10.13
N PRO A 245 -15.19 -5.29 8.81
CA PRO A 245 -14.68 -4.20 8.00
C PRO A 245 -15.72 -3.07 7.98
N GLU A 246 -15.24 -1.84 7.77
CA GLU A 246 -16.04 -0.63 7.91
C GLU A 246 -16.07 0.15 6.59
N TRP A 247 -17.27 0.39 6.07
CA TRP A 247 -17.43 1.36 4.99
C TRP A 247 -17.33 2.77 5.57
N VAL A 248 -16.41 3.55 5.03
CA VAL A 248 -16.10 4.91 5.46
C VAL A 248 -16.24 5.87 4.30
N GLU A 249 -16.51 7.12 4.61
CA GLU A 249 -16.46 8.19 3.62
C GLU A 249 -14.99 8.55 3.33
N PRO A 250 -14.55 8.54 2.06
CA PRO A 250 -13.23 9.02 1.70
C PRO A 250 -13.05 10.50 2.07
N ILE A 251 -11.82 10.87 2.41
CA ILE A 251 -11.46 12.28 2.58
C ILE A 251 -10.89 12.81 1.27
N SER A 252 -10.97 14.12 1.05
CA SER A 252 -10.53 14.73 -0.19
C SER A 252 -9.87 16.09 -0.01
N ALA A 253 -9.08 16.48 -1.01
CA ALA A 253 -8.58 17.83 -1.19
C ALA A 253 -8.65 18.21 -2.67
N GLU A 254 -8.95 19.48 -2.94
CA GLU A 254 -8.80 20.06 -4.26
C GLU A 254 -7.31 20.26 -4.55
N TYR A 255 -6.88 19.89 -5.74
CA TYR A 255 -5.51 20.07 -6.20
C TYR A 255 -5.50 20.44 -7.68
N ARG A 256 -5.29 21.74 -7.96
CA ARG A 256 -5.14 22.27 -9.33
C ARG A 256 -6.32 21.94 -10.27
N GLY A 257 -7.54 21.99 -9.74
CA GLY A 257 -8.77 21.72 -10.49
C GLY A 257 -9.16 20.23 -10.55
N LEU A 258 -8.41 19.37 -9.85
CA LEU A 258 -8.75 17.97 -9.63
C LEU A 258 -9.18 17.76 -8.19
N THR A 259 -10.05 16.79 -7.94
CA THR A 259 -10.36 16.34 -6.58
C THR A 259 -9.58 15.05 -6.29
N VAL A 260 -8.65 15.10 -5.34
CA VAL A 260 -7.88 13.92 -4.91
C VAL A 260 -8.55 13.31 -3.69
N LEU A 261 -8.87 12.03 -3.75
CA LEU A 261 -9.48 11.25 -2.67
C LEU A 261 -8.50 10.24 -2.10
N ALA A 262 -8.54 10.09 -0.78
CA ALA A 262 -7.78 9.12 -0.02
C ALA A 262 -8.62 8.53 1.12
N MET A 263 -8.13 7.45 1.72
CA MET A 263 -8.77 6.90 2.92
C MET A 263 -8.63 7.85 4.12
N PRO A 264 -9.64 7.92 5.02
CA PRO A 264 -9.50 8.63 6.29
C PRO A 264 -8.52 7.91 7.24
N PRO A 265 -8.17 8.53 8.38
CA PRO A 265 -7.54 7.83 9.49
C PRO A 265 -8.31 6.55 9.86
N ASN A 266 -7.68 5.45 10.27
CA ASN A 266 -6.30 5.27 10.75
C ASN A 266 -5.21 5.19 9.67
N THR A 267 -5.50 5.47 8.41
CA THR A 267 -4.49 5.53 7.34
C THR A 267 -3.72 6.85 7.29
N GLN A 268 -2.61 6.86 6.52
CA GLN A 268 -1.88 8.09 6.16
C GLN A 268 -2.45 8.87 4.96
N GLY A 269 -3.70 8.62 4.55
CA GLY A 269 -4.32 9.34 3.42
C GLY A 269 -4.34 10.86 3.61
N VAL A 270 -4.54 11.32 4.85
CA VAL A 270 -4.51 12.76 5.17
C VAL A 270 -3.13 13.39 4.90
N THR A 271 -2.05 12.64 5.08
CA THR A 271 -0.68 13.10 4.80
C THR A 271 -0.47 13.37 3.31
N LEU A 272 -1.03 12.54 2.44
CA LEU A 272 -1.01 12.77 0.99
C LEU A 272 -1.75 14.06 0.63
N LEU A 273 -2.96 14.23 1.14
CA LEU A 273 -3.80 15.39 0.86
C LEU A 273 -3.18 16.68 1.41
N GLU A 274 -2.57 16.62 2.58
CA GLU A 274 -1.84 17.73 3.18
C GLU A 274 -0.62 18.13 2.35
N ALA A 275 0.22 17.16 1.95
CA ALA A 275 1.37 17.43 1.10
C ALA A 275 0.97 18.09 -0.23
N LEU A 276 -0.08 17.59 -0.89
CA LEU A 276 -0.62 18.19 -2.13
C LEU A 276 -1.17 19.60 -1.88
N SER A 277 -1.88 19.81 -0.79
CA SER A 277 -2.45 21.11 -0.44
C SER A 277 -1.36 22.16 -0.15
N LEU A 278 -0.26 21.78 0.50
CA LEU A 278 0.92 22.65 0.67
C LEU A 278 1.53 23.02 -0.69
N LEU A 279 1.65 22.02 -1.58
CA LEU A 279 2.24 22.16 -2.91
C LEU A 279 1.38 22.98 -3.90
N GLN A 280 0.10 23.19 -3.59
CA GLN A 280 -0.80 24.03 -4.38
C GLN A 280 -0.34 25.50 -4.45
N GLY A 281 0.40 25.98 -3.44
CA GLY A 281 0.90 27.36 -3.38
C GLY A 281 2.04 27.69 -4.34
N PHE A 282 2.57 26.70 -5.07
CA PHE A 282 3.80 26.86 -5.86
C PHE A 282 3.55 26.70 -7.36
N ASP A 283 4.32 27.38 -8.19
CA ASP A 283 4.37 27.13 -9.63
C ASP A 283 5.38 26.03 -9.94
N LEU A 284 5.00 24.78 -9.63
CA LEU A 284 5.87 23.61 -9.75
C LEU A 284 6.29 23.30 -11.19
N ALA A 285 5.45 23.64 -12.18
CA ALA A 285 5.78 23.49 -13.59
C ALA A 285 6.95 24.42 -13.95
N ARG A 286 6.91 25.68 -13.48
CA ARG A 286 8.00 26.65 -13.68
C ARG A 286 9.27 26.30 -12.92
N LEU A 287 9.18 25.63 -11.76
CA LEU A 287 10.37 25.10 -11.08
C LEU A 287 11.10 24.04 -11.92
N GLY A 288 10.40 23.37 -12.84
CA GLY A 288 10.97 22.37 -13.73
C GLY A 288 10.94 20.96 -13.15
N HIS A 289 10.51 19.99 -13.96
CA HIS A 289 10.43 18.58 -13.56
C HIS A 289 11.78 18.08 -13.04
N ASN A 290 11.79 17.54 -11.82
CA ASN A 290 12.98 17.00 -11.17
C ASN A 290 14.17 17.97 -11.09
N SER A 291 13.92 19.29 -11.08
CA SER A 291 14.95 20.27 -10.71
C SER A 291 15.23 20.23 -9.20
N ALA A 292 16.34 20.84 -8.76
CA ALA A 292 16.66 20.93 -7.34
C ALA A 292 15.62 21.76 -6.56
N ASP A 293 15.12 22.86 -7.13
CA ASP A 293 14.06 23.68 -6.51
C ASP A 293 12.77 22.87 -6.35
N TYR A 294 12.39 22.12 -7.38
CA TYR A 294 11.20 21.27 -7.35
C TYR A 294 11.31 20.17 -6.28
N LEU A 295 12.43 19.44 -6.27
CA LEU A 295 12.65 18.34 -5.32
C LEU A 295 12.78 18.83 -3.88
N HIS A 296 13.41 19.99 -3.65
CA HIS A 296 13.46 20.63 -2.34
C HIS A 296 12.06 21.02 -1.85
N THR A 297 11.28 21.70 -2.69
CA THR A 297 9.90 22.12 -2.37
C THR A 297 9.03 20.90 -2.01
N LEU A 298 9.16 19.82 -2.78
CA LEU A 298 8.49 18.55 -2.52
C LEU A 298 8.91 17.95 -1.17
N ALA A 299 10.22 17.89 -0.89
CA ALA A 299 10.75 17.33 0.35
C ALA A 299 10.27 18.11 1.59
N GLU A 300 10.20 19.44 1.51
CA GLU A 300 9.73 20.29 2.61
C GLU A 300 8.22 20.16 2.84
N ALA A 301 7.41 20.13 1.77
CA ALA A 301 5.97 19.91 1.90
C ALA A 301 5.67 18.55 2.55
N ILE A 302 6.38 17.49 2.13
CA ILE A 302 6.22 16.17 2.72
C ILE A 302 6.72 16.14 4.17
N ARG A 303 7.80 16.84 4.51
CA ARG A 303 8.29 16.95 5.89
C ARG A 303 7.21 17.50 6.82
N ILE A 304 6.57 18.60 6.43
CA ILE A 304 5.49 19.22 7.22
C ILE A 304 4.31 18.25 7.39
N ALA A 305 3.87 17.62 6.30
CA ALA A 305 2.76 16.67 6.34
C ALA A 305 3.06 15.42 7.20
N VAL A 306 4.31 14.94 7.17
CA VAL A 306 4.76 13.80 7.98
C VAL A 306 4.85 14.16 9.46
N GLU A 307 5.23 15.39 9.81
CA GLU A 307 5.23 15.86 11.20
C GLU A 307 3.82 15.85 11.81
N ASP A 308 2.83 16.33 11.07
CA ASP A 308 1.43 16.27 11.49
C ASP A 308 0.92 14.82 11.56
N ARG A 309 1.31 13.97 10.60
CA ARG A 309 1.01 12.53 10.62
C ARG A 309 1.50 11.86 11.89
N ASP A 310 2.79 12.01 12.19
CA ASP A 310 3.46 11.29 13.26
C ASP A 310 2.94 11.72 14.63
N THR A 311 2.51 12.97 14.78
CA THR A 311 1.97 13.50 16.03
C THR A 311 0.48 13.26 16.22
N SER A 312 -0.29 13.10 15.14
CA SER A 312 -1.75 13.21 15.18
C SER A 312 -2.53 12.02 14.63
N VAL A 313 -2.02 11.32 13.62
CA VAL A 313 -2.78 10.27 12.91
C VAL A 313 -2.79 8.97 13.70
N ALA A 314 -3.99 8.48 14.00
CA ALA A 314 -4.22 7.25 14.77
C ALA A 314 -5.61 6.69 14.45
N ASP A 315 -6.07 5.70 15.23
CA ASP A 315 -7.50 5.37 15.32
C ASP A 315 -8.33 6.66 15.52
N PRO A 316 -9.34 6.97 14.67
CA PRO A 316 -10.15 8.18 14.79
C PRO A 316 -10.71 8.42 16.19
N ARG A 317 -11.01 7.35 16.95
CA ARG A 317 -11.55 7.42 18.32
C ARG A 317 -10.54 7.95 19.34
N SER A 318 -9.26 7.96 18.99
CA SER A 318 -8.13 8.39 19.86
C SER A 318 -7.40 9.64 19.34
N MET A 319 -7.74 10.12 18.15
CA MET A 319 -7.14 11.34 17.60
C MET A 319 -7.55 12.58 18.41
N ARG A 320 -6.62 13.53 18.54
CA ARG A 320 -6.84 14.80 19.28
C ARG A 320 -7.16 15.98 18.37
N VAL A 321 -6.92 15.82 17.08
CA VAL A 321 -7.25 16.78 16.02
C VAL A 321 -8.11 16.07 14.99
N THR A 322 -8.98 16.83 14.33
CA THR A 322 -9.84 16.33 13.26
C THR A 322 -9.15 16.41 11.90
N VAL A 323 -9.58 15.59 10.94
CA VAL A 323 -9.12 15.71 9.54
C VAL A 323 -9.37 17.11 8.99
N ALA A 324 -10.50 17.74 9.33
CA ALA A 324 -10.82 19.10 8.89
C ALA A 324 -9.82 20.15 9.41
N GLN A 325 -9.27 19.98 10.62
CA GLN A 325 -8.23 20.85 11.15
C GLN A 325 -6.88 20.64 10.45
N LEU A 326 -6.53 19.39 10.16
CA LEU A 326 -5.30 19.07 9.41
C LEU A 326 -5.39 19.60 7.98
N LEU A 327 -6.55 19.49 7.32
CA LEU A 327 -6.77 19.94 5.95
C LEU A 327 -7.28 21.40 5.85
N ASP A 328 -7.23 22.19 6.92
CA ASP A 328 -7.68 23.59 6.90
C ASP A 328 -6.85 24.42 5.91
N THR A 329 -7.52 24.97 4.89
CA THR A 329 -6.85 25.69 3.80
C THR A 329 -6.06 26.91 4.28
N ALA A 330 -6.57 27.62 5.29
CA ALA A 330 -5.87 28.81 5.83
C ALA A 330 -4.60 28.42 6.60
N ARG A 331 -4.64 27.32 7.36
CA ARG A 331 -3.48 26.72 8.04
C ARG A 331 -2.43 26.27 7.03
N LEU A 332 -2.83 25.50 6.02
CA LEU A 332 -1.91 25.00 5.00
C LEU A 332 -1.30 26.14 4.18
N ALA A 333 -2.07 27.19 3.85
CA ALA A 333 -1.52 28.36 3.18
C ALA A 333 -0.49 29.12 4.06
N ARG A 334 -0.64 29.11 5.40
CA ARG A 334 0.39 29.67 6.31
C ARG A 334 1.66 28.83 6.32
N LEU A 335 1.51 27.51 6.39
CA LEU A 335 2.65 26.57 6.39
C LEU A 335 3.38 26.57 5.03
N ALA A 336 2.66 26.63 3.91
CA ALA A 336 3.26 26.71 2.59
C ALA A 336 4.18 27.95 2.47
N ARG A 337 3.85 29.08 3.10
CA ARG A 337 4.70 30.28 3.11
C ARG A 337 6.03 30.12 3.85
N THR A 338 6.22 29.05 4.64
CA THR A 338 7.50 28.75 5.28
C THR A 338 8.44 27.96 4.38
N ILE A 339 7.98 27.49 3.22
CA ILE A 339 8.79 26.77 2.24
C ILE A 339 9.31 27.78 1.21
N ASP A 340 10.63 27.97 1.20
CA ASP A 340 11.33 28.70 0.15
C ASP A 340 11.87 27.70 -0.89
N PRO A 341 11.40 27.72 -2.16
CA PRO A 341 11.91 26.80 -3.19
C PRO A 341 13.41 26.86 -3.41
N GLY A 342 14.06 28.01 -3.16
CA GLY A 342 15.51 28.19 -3.25
C GLY A 342 16.26 27.99 -1.93
N GLY A 343 15.55 27.55 -0.88
CA GLY A 343 16.04 27.47 0.48
C GLY A 343 17.07 26.36 0.73
N SER A 344 17.65 26.42 1.93
CA SER A 344 18.56 25.38 2.45
C SER A 344 17.78 24.19 3.02
N ALA A 345 18.42 23.03 3.07
CA ALA A 345 17.89 21.84 3.70
C ALA A 345 17.65 22.09 5.20
N PRO A 346 16.56 21.57 5.79
CA PRO A 346 16.38 21.57 7.23
C PRO A 346 17.45 20.69 7.90
N PRO A 347 17.74 20.90 9.19
CA PRO A 347 18.68 20.06 9.92
C PRO A 347 18.30 18.58 9.83
N ALA A 348 19.31 17.73 9.60
CA ALA A 348 19.12 16.28 9.62
C ALA A 348 18.92 15.77 11.06
N SER A 349 18.10 14.74 11.21
CA SER A 349 18.02 13.95 12.45
C SER A 349 19.06 12.82 12.42
N ALA A 350 19.53 12.42 13.60
CA ALA A 350 20.49 11.32 13.76
C ALA A 350 19.85 9.92 13.60
N THR A 351 18.52 9.84 13.55
CA THR A 351 17.78 8.57 13.57
C THR A 351 17.08 8.31 12.24
N ASP A 352 17.35 7.13 11.67
CA ASP A 352 16.49 6.51 10.67
C ASP A 352 15.88 5.25 11.30
N ARG A 353 14.56 5.13 11.36
CA ARG A 353 13.91 3.85 11.61
C ARG A 353 13.91 3.01 10.34
N ALA A 354 13.97 1.70 10.53
CA ALA A 354 13.81 0.77 9.41
C ALA A 354 12.38 0.86 8.84
N ASP A 355 12.26 1.35 7.61
CA ASP A 355 10.99 1.33 6.88
C ASP A 355 10.64 -0.10 6.44
N GLN A 356 9.34 -0.37 6.36
CA GLN A 356 8.79 -1.67 5.96
C GLN A 356 7.97 -1.50 4.67
N PRO A 357 8.62 -1.51 3.48
CA PRO A 357 7.96 -1.15 2.22
C PRO A 357 7.14 -2.29 1.58
N ASN A 358 6.78 -3.32 2.35
CA ASN A 358 6.24 -4.58 1.84
C ASN A 358 4.71 -4.57 1.83
N THR A 359 4.13 -4.54 0.63
CA THR A 359 2.71 -4.33 0.37
C THR A 359 2.45 -4.70 -1.08
N VAL A 360 1.21 -5.06 -1.42
CA VAL A 360 0.76 -5.17 -2.82
C VAL A 360 -0.33 -4.15 -3.12
N TYR A 361 -0.34 -3.67 -4.36
CA TYR A 361 -1.35 -2.75 -4.86
C TYR A 361 -2.13 -3.36 -6.05
N ILE A 362 -3.39 -2.95 -6.21
CA ILE A 362 -4.31 -3.44 -7.23
C ILE A 362 -5.15 -2.27 -7.75
N ILE A 363 -5.30 -2.17 -9.07
CA ILE A 363 -6.28 -1.29 -9.70
C ILE A 363 -7.10 -2.11 -10.69
N ALA A 364 -8.41 -1.89 -10.73
CA ALA A 364 -9.28 -2.43 -11.76
C ALA A 364 -10.24 -1.33 -12.26
N VAL A 365 -10.42 -1.26 -13.58
CA VAL A 365 -11.41 -0.42 -14.25
C VAL A 365 -12.18 -1.28 -15.22
N ASP A 366 -13.50 -1.29 -15.11
CA ASP A 366 -14.38 -2.07 -15.99
C ASP A 366 -15.03 -1.23 -17.09
N ALA A 367 -15.79 -1.92 -17.96
CA ALA A 367 -16.46 -1.31 -19.10
C ALA A 367 -17.64 -0.42 -18.71
N GLN A 368 -18.19 -0.61 -17.50
CA GLN A 368 -19.27 0.21 -16.96
C GLN A 368 -18.73 1.51 -16.32
N GLY A 369 -17.41 1.63 -16.17
CA GLY A 369 -16.74 2.79 -15.60
C GLY A 369 -16.53 2.70 -14.10
N ASN A 370 -16.77 1.54 -13.46
CA ASN A 370 -16.43 1.38 -12.06
C ASN A 370 -14.92 1.29 -11.91
N VAL A 371 -14.43 1.82 -10.79
CA VAL A 371 -12.98 1.88 -10.51
C VAL A 371 -12.71 1.37 -9.11
N VAL A 372 -11.81 0.41 -8.98
CA VAL A 372 -11.24 -0.02 -7.69
C VAL A 372 -9.79 0.43 -7.60
N SER A 373 -9.46 1.07 -6.49
CA SER A 373 -8.11 1.44 -6.07
C SER A 373 -7.87 0.76 -4.71
N MET A 374 -7.13 -0.35 -4.70
CA MET A 374 -7.04 -1.26 -3.56
C MET A 374 -5.60 -1.56 -3.18
N ILE A 375 -5.38 -1.72 -1.87
CA ILE A 375 -4.08 -2.02 -1.29
C ILE A 375 -4.23 -3.01 -0.14
N GLN A 376 -3.33 -4.00 -0.07
CA GLN A 376 -3.34 -5.01 1.00
C GLN A 376 -1.92 -5.41 1.41
N SER A 377 -1.73 -5.80 2.68
CA SER A 377 -0.38 -5.94 3.22
C SER A 377 -0.28 -6.76 4.51
N LEU A 378 0.88 -7.41 4.70
CA LEU A 378 1.37 -7.97 5.97
C LEU A 378 2.18 -6.97 6.83
N PHE A 379 2.30 -5.72 6.36
CA PHE A 379 3.21 -4.67 6.78
C PHE A 379 4.69 -4.91 6.45
N ALA A 380 5.41 -5.68 7.26
CA ALA A 380 6.77 -6.08 6.95
C ALA A 380 6.81 -7.27 5.99
N SER A 381 7.99 -7.56 5.43
CA SER A 381 8.17 -8.80 4.68
C SER A 381 7.95 -9.99 5.63
N PHE A 382 7.08 -10.91 5.25
CA PHE A 382 6.54 -11.99 6.08
C PHE A 382 5.90 -11.52 7.40
N GLY A 383 5.53 -10.24 7.49
CA GLY A 383 4.87 -9.63 8.63
C GLY A 383 5.58 -9.90 9.96
N SER A 384 4.90 -10.65 10.83
CA SER A 384 5.40 -11.02 12.16
C SER A 384 6.48 -12.11 12.13
N GLY A 385 6.74 -12.71 10.97
CA GLY A 385 7.57 -13.90 10.83
C GLY A 385 6.85 -15.20 11.23
N LEU A 386 5.59 -15.10 11.66
CA LEU A 386 4.80 -16.23 12.12
C LEU A 386 3.95 -16.83 11.00
N VAL A 387 4.03 -18.15 10.85
CA VAL A 387 3.13 -18.92 10.01
C VAL A 387 2.28 -19.84 10.89
N VAL A 388 0.97 -19.69 10.84
CA VAL A 388 0.05 -20.46 11.68
C VAL A 388 0.13 -21.94 11.29
N SER A 389 0.60 -22.76 12.24
CA SER A 389 0.84 -24.19 12.05
C SER A 389 -0.36 -24.92 11.44
N GLY A 390 -0.12 -25.70 10.38
CA GLY A 390 -1.14 -26.50 9.69
C GLY A 390 -2.07 -25.71 8.77
N THR A 391 -1.84 -24.40 8.61
CA THR A 391 -2.70 -23.54 7.78
C THR A 391 -1.97 -22.80 6.67
N GLY A 392 -0.64 -22.66 6.74
CA GLY A 392 0.15 -21.84 5.83
C GLY A 392 -0.14 -20.32 5.90
N VAL A 393 -0.94 -19.85 6.85
CA VAL A 393 -1.28 -18.42 6.97
C VAL A 393 -0.15 -17.65 7.63
N VAL A 394 0.48 -16.77 6.86
CA VAL A 394 1.44 -15.77 7.37
C VAL A 394 0.67 -14.64 8.06
N LEU A 395 1.06 -14.28 9.28
CA LEU A 395 0.41 -13.22 10.06
C LEU A 395 1.14 -11.88 9.92
N HIS A 396 0.39 -10.81 9.67
CA HIS A 396 0.94 -9.46 9.60
C HIS A 396 1.55 -9.01 10.95
N ASN A 397 2.43 -8.02 10.93
CA ASN A 397 2.95 -7.35 12.14
C ASN A 397 2.42 -5.92 12.29
N ARG A 398 1.18 -5.63 11.86
CA ARG A 398 0.64 -4.26 11.83
C ARG A 398 0.64 -3.56 13.20
N GLY A 399 0.47 -4.31 14.30
CA GLY A 399 0.55 -3.79 15.66
C GLY A 399 1.92 -3.22 16.05
N SER A 400 2.98 -3.49 15.26
CA SER A 400 4.28 -2.83 15.45
C SER A 400 4.24 -1.31 15.25
N LEU A 401 3.20 -0.79 14.59
CA LEU A 401 3.00 0.65 14.41
C LEU A 401 2.42 1.35 15.65
N PHE A 402 2.03 0.65 16.72
CA PHE A 402 1.63 1.33 17.95
C PHE A 402 2.81 1.98 18.67
N SER A 403 2.54 3.10 19.32
CA SER A 403 3.47 3.71 20.28
C SER A 403 3.37 3.00 21.64
N LEU A 404 4.50 2.89 22.33
CA LEU A 404 4.55 2.51 23.75
C LEU A 404 4.52 3.72 24.69
N ASP A 405 4.44 4.95 24.18
CA ASP A 405 4.16 6.14 24.98
C ASP A 405 2.64 6.24 25.24
N PRO A 406 2.16 6.11 26.49
CA PRO A 406 0.74 6.24 26.83
C PRO A 406 0.16 7.62 26.49
N GLY A 407 1.01 8.64 26.37
CA GLY A 407 0.62 10.00 26.00
C GLY A 407 0.37 10.19 24.50
N HIS A 408 0.73 9.22 23.65
CA HIS A 408 0.60 9.34 22.20
C HIS A 408 -0.82 8.97 21.71
N PRO A 409 -1.43 9.67 20.72
CA PRO A 409 -2.74 9.30 20.20
C PRO A 409 -2.76 7.91 19.57
N ASN A 410 -1.62 7.42 19.10
CA ASN A 410 -1.43 6.05 18.59
C ASN A 410 -0.81 5.09 19.65
N ALA A 411 -1.00 5.35 20.95
CA ALA A 411 -0.59 4.42 22.02
C ALA A 411 -1.33 3.07 21.90
N LEU A 412 -0.63 1.96 22.17
CA LEU A 412 -1.22 0.62 22.22
C LEU A 412 -2.33 0.55 23.27
N ALA A 413 -3.52 0.11 22.86
CA ALA A 413 -4.66 -0.14 23.74
C ALA A 413 -5.51 -1.31 23.19
N PRO A 414 -6.25 -2.03 24.04
CA PRO A 414 -7.26 -3.00 23.61
C PRO A 414 -8.24 -2.42 22.60
N ASP A 415 -8.66 -3.23 21.62
CA ASP A 415 -9.70 -2.92 20.64
C ASP A 415 -9.47 -1.66 19.78
N LYS A 416 -8.25 -1.12 19.82
CA LYS A 416 -7.83 0.05 19.05
C LYS A 416 -7.18 -0.37 17.74
N ARG A 417 -7.42 0.36 16.66
CA ARG A 417 -6.71 0.13 15.39
C ARG A 417 -5.33 0.81 15.41
N PRO A 418 -4.26 0.12 14.97
CA PRO A 418 -2.96 0.76 14.79
C PRO A 418 -3.03 1.82 13.69
N TYR A 419 -2.20 2.86 13.76
CA TYR A 419 -1.85 3.65 12.57
C TYR A 419 -1.49 2.73 11.39
N HIS A 420 -1.87 3.14 10.18
CA HIS A 420 -1.70 2.35 8.97
C HIS A 420 -1.03 3.14 7.86
N THR A 421 0.02 2.55 7.25
CA THR A 421 0.73 3.16 6.13
C THR A 421 -0.01 3.01 4.79
N LEU A 422 -1.10 2.25 4.71
CA LEU A 422 -1.70 1.94 3.40
C LEU A 422 -2.54 3.13 2.90
N CYS A 423 -2.23 3.61 1.70
CA CYS A 423 -2.82 4.84 1.15
C CYS A 423 -3.25 4.65 -0.31
N PRO A 424 -4.42 4.03 -0.58
CA PRO A 424 -4.97 4.03 -1.93
C PRO A 424 -5.47 5.44 -2.28
N ALA A 425 -5.31 5.85 -3.54
CA ALA A 425 -5.72 7.17 -4.01
C ALA A 425 -6.51 7.10 -5.33
N MET A 426 -7.48 7.98 -5.45
CA MET A 426 -8.28 8.17 -6.65
C MET A 426 -8.42 9.66 -6.93
N VAL A 427 -8.32 10.06 -8.18
CA VAL A 427 -8.39 11.46 -8.61
C VAL A 427 -9.55 11.62 -9.58
N LEU A 428 -10.39 12.62 -9.32
CA LEU A 428 -11.51 12.97 -10.17
C LEU A 428 -11.21 14.27 -10.94
N ASP A 429 -11.67 14.32 -12.19
CA ASP A 429 -11.88 15.56 -12.93
C ASP A 429 -13.38 15.87 -12.92
N GLY A 430 -13.77 16.90 -12.16
CA GLY A 430 -15.15 17.13 -11.77
C GLY A 430 -15.71 15.96 -10.95
N LYS A 431 -16.68 15.23 -11.52
CA LYS A 431 -17.35 14.08 -10.86
C LYS A 431 -16.96 12.72 -11.42
N LYS A 432 -16.02 12.69 -12.37
CA LYS A 432 -15.62 11.47 -13.09
C LYS A 432 -14.21 11.06 -12.70
N PRO A 433 -13.93 9.76 -12.54
CA PRO A 433 -12.58 9.27 -12.35
C PRO A 433 -11.69 9.65 -13.52
N TRP A 434 -10.55 10.23 -13.19
CA TRP A 434 -9.51 10.59 -14.15
C TRP A 434 -8.27 9.72 -13.97
N LEU A 435 -7.90 9.44 -12.72
CA LEU A 435 -6.74 8.62 -12.41
C LEU A 435 -6.99 7.80 -11.14
N ALA A 436 -6.79 6.48 -11.23
CA ALA A 436 -6.55 5.66 -10.04
C ALA A 436 -5.04 5.44 -9.94
N LEU A 437 -4.47 5.63 -8.75
CA LEU A 437 -3.04 5.45 -8.54
C LEU A 437 -2.72 4.95 -7.14
N GLY A 438 -1.63 4.20 -7.06
CA GLY A 438 -1.15 3.64 -5.82
C GLY A 438 0.29 3.21 -5.90
N THR A 439 0.85 2.90 -4.74
CA THR A 439 2.14 2.25 -4.66
C THR A 439 2.23 1.50 -3.33
N PRO A 440 2.89 0.35 -3.27
CA PRO A 440 3.47 -0.13 -2.03
C PRO A 440 4.66 0.75 -1.62
N GLY A 441 5.16 0.61 -0.39
CA GLY A 441 6.38 1.34 0.04
C GLY A 441 6.33 2.00 1.42
N GLY A 442 5.48 1.54 2.34
CA GLY A 442 5.49 2.03 3.72
C GLY A 442 5.26 3.53 3.80
N ASP A 443 6.14 4.25 4.50
CA ASP A 443 6.12 5.71 4.60
C ASP A 443 6.48 6.44 3.28
N GLY A 444 7.12 5.72 2.36
CA GLY A 444 7.44 6.22 1.02
C GLY A 444 6.24 6.37 0.09
N GLN A 445 5.06 5.85 0.46
CA GLN A 445 3.88 5.88 -0.42
C GLN A 445 3.50 7.31 -0.83
N THR A 446 3.35 8.21 0.15
CA THR A 446 3.01 9.62 -0.12
C THR A 446 4.00 10.29 -1.07
N HIS A 447 5.30 10.01 -0.91
CA HIS A 447 6.35 10.57 -1.77
C HIS A 447 6.16 10.14 -3.23
N THR A 448 5.96 8.85 -3.46
CA THR A 448 5.80 8.30 -4.80
C THR A 448 4.48 8.75 -5.42
N LEU A 449 3.37 8.78 -4.66
CA LEU A 449 2.06 9.21 -5.16
C LEU A 449 2.07 10.66 -5.63
N VAL A 450 2.67 11.57 -4.86
CA VAL A 450 2.78 12.99 -5.26
C VAL A 450 3.60 13.13 -6.55
N GLN A 451 4.74 12.44 -6.65
CA GLN A 451 5.59 12.50 -7.85
C GLN A 451 4.88 11.95 -9.08
N VAL A 452 4.24 10.78 -8.99
CA VAL A 452 3.51 10.18 -10.12
C VAL A 452 2.33 11.07 -10.54
N LEU A 453 1.57 11.61 -9.58
CA LEU A 453 0.49 12.54 -9.88
C LEU A 453 1.01 13.81 -10.58
N HIS A 454 2.11 14.39 -10.11
CA HIS A 454 2.72 15.56 -10.75
C HIS A 454 3.21 15.26 -12.16
N ASN A 455 3.86 14.11 -12.37
CA ASN A 455 4.36 13.70 -13.67
C ASN A 455 3.24 13.64 -14.71
N ILE A 456 2.06 13.14 -14.34
CA ILE A 456 0.90 13.09 -15.22
C ILE A 456 0.22 14.47 -15.33
N ALA A 457 -0.15 15.08 -14.19
CA ALA A 457 -1.01 16.27 -14.15
C ALA A 457 -0.28 17.58 -14.55
N LEU A 458 1.02 17.69 -14.26
CA LEU A 458 1.81 18.92 -14.48
C LEU A 458 2.74 18.81 -15.68
N PHE A 459 3.29 17.62 -15.90
CA PHE A 459 4.32 17.38 -16.91
C PHE A 459 3.83 16.54 -18.10
N GLY A 460 2.52 16.24 -18.16
CA GLY A 460 1.87 15.63 -19.32
C GLY A 460 2.34 14.21 -19.65
N MET A 461 2.95 13.52 -18.69
CA MET A 461 3.48 12.17 -18.91
C MET A 461 2.35 11.13 -19.01
N THR A 462 2.58 10.08 -19.81
CA THR A 462 1.73 8.88 -19.76
C THR A 462 1.86 8.19 -18.39
N PRO A 463 0.91 7.31 -18.00
CA PRO A 463 1.03 6.56 -16.74
C PRO A 463 2.35 5.80 -16.61
N GLN A 464 2.82 5.16 -17.68
CA GLN A 464 4.05 4.40 -17.66
C GLN A 464 5.29 5.30 -17.60
N ASP A 465 5.31 6.41 -18.35
CA ASP A 465 6.42 7.39 -18.27
C ASP A 465 6.52 8.02 -16.87
N ALA A 466 5.37 8.35 -16.27
CA ALA A 466 5.29 8.92 -14.94
C ALA A 466 5.82 7.96 -13.87
N ILE A 467 5.54 6.66 -14.02
CA ILE A 467 6.05 5.59 -13.15
C ILE A 467 7.55 5.38 -13.38
N ASP A 468 8.01 5.38 -14.62
CA ASP A 468 9.40 5.11 -14.95
C ASP A 468 10.36 6.26 -14.63
N ALA A 469 9.85 7.49 -14.52
CA ALA A 469 10.63 8.66 -14.10
C ALA A 469 11.41 8.41 -12.80
N PRO A 470 12.63 8.97 -12.66
CA PRO A 470 13.42 8.82 -11.44
C PRO A 470 12.76 9.55 -10.27
N ARG A 471 12.80 8.94 -9.10
CA ARG A 471 12.13 9.40 -7.88
C ARG A 471 13.12 9.80 -6.80
N MET A 472 12.64 10.68 -5.93
CA MET A 472 13.24 11.02 -4.65
C MET A 472 12.33 10.49 -3.52
N ARG A 473 12.95 10.11 -2.41
CA ARG A 473 12.26 9.80 -1.15
C ARG A 473 13.00 10.46 0.00
N ARG A 474 12.27 11.15 0.88
CA ARG A 474 12.81 11.67 2.14
C ARG A 474 12.74 10.56 3.19
N LEU A 475 13.87 10.23 3.79
CA LEU A 475 13.96 9.32 4.94
C LEU A 475 13.67 10.09 6.24
N GLU A 476 13.45 9.37 7.34
CA GLU A 476 13.13 9.97 8.63
C GLU A 476 14.24 10.90 9.13
N SER A 477 15.52 10.53 8.91
CA SER A 477 16.69 11.37 9.18
C SER A 477 16.70 12.69 8.41
N GLY A 478 15.83 12.86 7.41
CA GLY A 478 15.87 13.96 6.45
C GLY A 478 16.83 13.73 5.29
N THR A 479 17.54 12.59 5.26
CA THR A 479 18.32 12.15 4.09
C THR A 479 17.39 12.00 2.88
N LEU A 480 17.83 12.48 1.71
CA LEU A 480 17.14 12.25 0.44
C LEU A 480 17.71 10.99 -0.22
N ALA A 481 16.95 9.90 -0.22
CA ALA A 481 17.22 8.79 -1.12
C ALA A 481 16.82 9.19 -2.54
N ILE A 482 17.69 9.00 -3.53
CA ILE A 482 17.46 9.42 -4.93
C ILE A 482 17.94 8.31 -5.87
N GLU A 483 17.18 8.05 -6.93
CA GLU A 483 17.62 7.11 -7.96
C GLU A 483 18.79 7.65 -8.79
N ASP A 484 19.73 6.78 -9.14
CA ASP A 484 20.93 7.08 -9.94
C ASP A 484 20.65 7.67 -11.35
N ARG A 485 19.43 7.47 -11.86
CA ARG A 485 18.95 8.07 -13.11
C ARG A 485 18.62 9.55 -12.98
N MET A 486 18.63 10.11 -11.78
CA MET A 486 18.53 11.56 -11.56
C MET A 486 19.79 12.26 -12.09
N PRO A 487 19.69 13.38 -12.83
CA PRO A 487 20.86 14.07 -13.35
C PRO A 487 21.84 14.48 -12.24
N ALA A 488 23.13 14.21 -12.43
CA ALA A 488 24.17 14.54 -11.45
C ALA A 488 24.19 16.03 -11.01
N PRO A 489 23.96 17.02 -11.89
CA PRO A 489 23.86 18.42 -11.46
C PRO A 489 22.73 18.69 -10.47
N VAL A 490 21.61 17.97 -10.56
CA VAL A 490 20.49 18.10 -9.61
C VAL A 490 20.89 17.54 -8.24
N ILE A 491 21.51 16.37 -8.21
CA ILE A 491 22.03 15.77 -6.97
C ILE A 491 23.01 16.72 -6.29
N HIS A 492 23.97 17.25 -7.04
CA HIS A 492 24.96 18.18 -6.51
C HIS A 492 24.33 19.47 -5.97
N ALA A 493 23.34 20.02 -6.66
CA ALA A 493 22.61 21.20 -6.20
C ALA A 493 21.82 20.95 -4.90
N LEU A 494 21.30 19.73 -4.69
CA LEU A 494 20.65 19.35 -3.42
C LEU A 494 21.68 19.20 -2.28
N GLU A 495 22.85 18.63 -2.55
CA GLU A 495 23.95 18.55 -1.57
C GLU A 495 24.44 19.95 -1.17
N GLN A 496 24.56 20.88 -2.11
CA GLN A 496 24.93 22.28 -1.85
C GLN A 496 23.93 23.01 -0.94
N ARG A 497 22.66 22.58 -0.91
CA ARG A 497 21.66 23.10 0.04
C ARG A 497 21.81 22.54 1.45
N GLY A 498 22.65 21.52 1.64
CA GLY A 498 22.86 20.85 2.92
C GLY A 498 22.14 19.52 3.09
N TYR A 499 21.49 18.98 2.05
CA TYR A 499 20.92 17.63 2.15
C TYR A 499 22.04 16.58 2.18
N ARG A 500 21.89 15.59 3.06
CA ARG A 500 22.53 14.30 2.86
C ARG A 500 21.77 13.58 1.75
N VAL A 501 22.45 13.26 0.65
CA VAL A 501 21.86 12.48 -0.46
C VAL A 501 22.38 11.05 -0.41
N SER A 502 21.47 10.09 -0.53
CA SER A 502 21.78 8.66 -0.64
C SER A 502 21.33 8.16 -2.01
N VAL A 503 22.28 8.08 -2.95
CA VAL A 503 22.00 7.58 -4.29
C VAL A 503 21.75 6.06 -4.23
N ARG A 504 20.71 5.62 -4.91
CA ARG A 504 20.33 4.21 -5.04
C ARG A 504 20.45 3.78 -6.49
N THR A 505 21.26 2.75 -6.73
CA THR A 505 21.56 2.26 -8.07
C THR A 505 20.48 1.30 -8.56
N GLY A 506 20.10 1.44 -9.84
CA GLY A 506 19.15 0.55 -10.51
C GLY A 506 17.70 0.71 -10.07
N LEU A 507 16.84 -0.19 -10.58
CA LEU A 507 15.41 -0.20 -10.29
C LEU A 507 15.11 -0.90 -8.96
N THR A 508 15.14 -0.15 -7.87
CA THR A 508 14.93 -0.69 -6.51
C THR A 508 13.52 -0.46 -5.96
N ALA A 509 13.04 -1.41 -5.16
CA ALA A 509 11.77 -1.33 -4.44
C ALA A 509 11.73 -0.26 -3.33
N THR A 510 12.86 0.38 -3.01
CA THR A 510 12.98 1.51 -2.06
C THR A 510 12.03 2.66 -2.39
N PHE A 511 11.78 2.88 -3.69
CA PHE A 511 10.90 3.94 -4.21
C PHE A 511 9.48 3.47 -4.51
N GLY A 512 9.10 2.31 -3.97
CA GLY A 512 7.78 1.72 -4.12
C GLY A 512 7.65 0.77 -5.32
N GLY A 513 6.45 0.70 -5.86
CA GLY A 513 6.03 -0.17 -6.96
C GLY A 513 4.75 0.39 -7.56
N ALA A 514 4.85 1.61 -8.09
CA ALA A 514 3.67 2.39 -8.45
C ALA A 514 2.83 1.72 -9.55
N GLN A 515 1.52 1.86 -9.42
CA GLN A 515 0.56 1.42 -10.42
C GLN A 515 -0.40 2.56 -10.68
N ALA A 516 -0.79 2.75 -11.93
CA ALA A 516 -1.70 3.83 -12.31
C ALA A 516 -2.55 3.41 -13.50
N ILE A 517 -3.85 3.76 -13.44
CA ILE A 517 -4.75 3.69 -14.60
C ILE A 517 -5.34 5.08 -14.82
N LEU A 518 -4.95 5.71 -15.92
CA LEU A 518 -5.56 6.94 -16.41
C LEU A 518 -6.79 6.58 -17.25
N ILE A 519 -7.89 7.27 -17.01
CA ILE A 519 -9.14 7.14 -17.75
C ILE A 519 -9.32 8.43 -18.54
N ASP A 520 -9.21 8.33 -19.87
CA ASP A 520 -9.38 9.47 -20.76
C ASP A 520 -10.84 9.97 -20.67
N PRO A 521 -11.07 11.23 -20.27
CA PRO A 521 -12.41 11.72 -19.97
C PRO A 521 -13.27 11.93 -21.22
N GLU A 522 -12.65 12.03 -22.41
CA GLU A 522 -13.34 12.25 -23.68
C GLU A 522 -13.67 10.92 -24.37
N THR A 523 -12.71 10.02 -24.44
CA THR A 523 -12.81 8.75 -25.18
C THR A 523 -13.18 7.56 -24.32
N GLY A 524 -12.96 7.64 -23.00
CA GLY A 524 -13.10 6.51 -22.08
C GLY A 524 -12.00 5.46 -22.22
N GLU A 525 -10.93 5.72 -23.00
CA GLU A 525 -9.74 4.88 -23.10
C GLU A 525 -9.06 4.75 -21.73
N LYS A 526 -8.65 3.53 -21.38
CA LYS A 526 -7.86 3.25 -20.19
C LYS A 526 -6.40 3.09 -20.61
N ARG A 527 -5.51 3.81 -19.94
CA ARG A 527 -4.05 3.68 -20.07
C ARG A 527 -3.50 3.22 -18.74
N ALA A 528 -2.95 2.03 -18.69
CA ALA A 528 -2.47 1.39 -17.46
C ALA A 528 -0.94 1.28 -17.48
N GLY A 529 -0.30 1.73 -16.41
CA GLY A 529 1.13 1.58 -16.18
C GLY A 529 1.43 0.81 -14.90
N ALA A 530 2.53 0.07 -14.89
CA ALA A 530 2.99 -0.72 -13.74
C ALA A 530 4.51 -0.63 -13.57
N ASP A 531 4.96 -0.60 -12.32
CA ASP A 531 6.36 -0.34 -11.98
C ASP A 531 7.28 -1.52 -12.20
N ARG A 532 8.35 -1.27 -12.93
CA ARG A 532 9.42 -2.24 -13.25
C ARG A 532 10.42 -2.43 -12.11
N ARG A 533 10.34 -1.63 -11.05
CA ARG A 533 11.11 -1.82 -9.80
C ARG A 533 10.62 -3.03 -8.99
N ARG A 534 9.44 -3.54 -9.34
CA ARG A 534 8.83 -4.76 -8.79
C ARG A 534 8.30 -5.60 -9.96
N GLU A 535 7.53 -6.63 -9.65
CA GLU A 535 6.92 -7.52 -10.64
C GLU A 535 5.49 -7.09 -10.98
N ALA A 536 5.20 -5.80 -10.81
CA ALA A 536 3.89 -5.26 -11.14
C ALA A 536 3.65 -5.37 -12.66
N PHE A 537 2.41 -5.64 -13.03
CA PHE A 537 2.01 -5.84 -14.41
C PHE A 537 0.70 -5.12 -14.71
N ALA A 538 0.61 -4.54 -15.90
CA ALA A 538 -0.56 -3.83 -16.41
C ALA A 538 -1.11 -4.55 -17.64
N LEU A 539 -2.44 -4.69 -17.70
CA LEU A 539 -3.15 -5.28 -18.83
C LEU A 539 -4.41 -4.44 -19.13
N ALA A 540 -4.75 -4.30 -20.41
CA ALA A 540 -5.96 -3.62 -20.86
C ALA A 540 -6.46 -4.24 -22.18
N TYR A 541 -7.76 -4.06 -22.49
CA TYR A 541 -8.39 -4.57 -23.71
C TYR A 541 -9.57 -3.71 -24.20
#